data_AF-A0A1B8VWB7-F1
#
_entry.id   AF-A0A1B8VWB7-F1
#
_cell.length_a   1.000
_cell.length_b   1.000
_cell.length_c   1.000
_cell.angle_alpha   90.00
_cell.angle_beta   90.00
_cell.angle_gamma   90.00
#
_symmetry.space_group_name_H-M   'P 1'
#
loop_
_entity.id
_entity.type
_entity.pdbx_description
1 polymer ?
#
loop_
_entity_poly.entity_id
_entity_poly.type
_entity_poly.pdbx_seq_one_letter_code
_entity_poly.pdbx_strand_id
1 'polypeptide(L)'
;MRNAILIFIALSSSIFIFSGCSNGADSVNSSSDSEYNELMAQANELHKQGKTEEAFEVISDVVIKSEDMEFLTELLDAINKDAVPMLDLTDVEVSRDGDYIRAIGSVKNNGDTSYSYIKVMAIYMDANDNVIDTDWTYAIGSLGIEPNENRRFELMTKYPEGIKKYKFQLFE
;
A
#
# COMPACT_ATOMS: atom_id res chain seq x y z
N MET A 1 -27.36 -2.12 -36.98
CA MET A 1 -27.16 -3.52 -36.55
C MET A 1 -26.43 -3.49 -35.21
N ARG A 2 -27.16 -3.72 -34.12
CA ARG A 2 -26.67 -3.77 -32.72
C ARG A 2 -26.69 -5.24 -32.30
N ASN A 3 -25.57 -5.79 -31.85
CA ASN A 3 -25.54 -7.07 -31.14
C ASN A 3 -24.87 -6.85 -29.78
N ALA A 4 -25.70 -6.79 -28.74
CA ALA A 4 -25.29 -6.95 -27.35
C ALA A 4 -25.84 -8.31 -26.90
N ILE A 5 -24.97 -9.20 -26.45
CA ILE A 5 -25.35 -10.49 -25.88
C ILE A 5 -25.19 -10.36 -24.36
N LEU A 6 -26.33 -10.32 -23.67
CA LEU A 6 -26.46 -10.49 -22.22
C LEU A 6 -26.58 -11.99 -21.94
N ILE A 7 -25.69 -12.54 -21.12
CA ILE A 7 -25.84 -13.90 -20.57
C ILE A 7 -26.11 -13.78 -19.07
N PHE A 8 -27.34 -14.11 -18.68
CA PHE A 8 -27.78 -14.40 -17.32
C PHE A 8 -27.55 -15.90 -17.06
N ILE A 9 -26.86 -16.28 -15.98
CA ILE A 9 -26.90 -17.65 -15.44
C ILE A 9 -27.16 -17.60 -13.95
N ALA A 10 -28.13 -18.42 -13.55
CA ALA A 10 -28.87 -18.40 -12.30
C ALA A 10 -28.13 -19.03 -11.11
N LEU A 11 -28.45 -18.55 -9.91
CA LEU A 11 -28.20 -19.24 -8.64
C LEU A 11 -29.02 -20.54 -8.58
N SER A 12 -28.39 -21.64 -8.16
CA SER A 12 -29.09 -22.76 -7.54
C SER A 12 -28.35 -23.23 -6.30
N SER A 13 -28.94 -22.96 -5.15
CA SER A 13 -28.54 -23.49 -3.85
C SER A 13 -28.99 -24.95 -3.73
N SER A 14 -28.12 -25.84 -3.26
CA SER A 14 -28.51 -27.11 -2.63
C SER A 14 -27.41 -27.56 -1.66
N ILE A 15 -27.80 -27.67 -0.40
CA ILE A 15 -27.06 -28.26 0.72
C ILE A 15 -27.56 -29.71 0.90
N PHE A 16 -26.68 -30.67 1.25
CA PHE A 16 -26.78 -31.66 2.35
C PHE A 16 -25.75 -32.82 2.17
N ILE A 17 -24.59 -32.81 2.85
CA ILE A 17 -24.15 -33.49 4.11
C ILE A 17 -23.39 -34.85 3.93
N PHE A 18 -22.15 -34.85 4.47
CA PHE A 18 -21.24 -35.89 5.01
C PHE A 18 -21.51 -37.39 4.81
N SER A 19 -20.50 -38.17 4.39
CA SER A 19 -19.41 -38.67 5.26
C SER A 19 -18.51 -39.67 4.52
N GLY A 20 -17.19 -39.58 4.72
CA GLY A 20 -16.21 -40.54 4.20
C GLY A 20 -14.78 -40.04 4.28
N CYS A 21 -14.21 -39.96 5.49
CA CYS A 21 -12.80 -39.64 5.71
C CYS A 21 -11.88 -40.71 5.09
N SER A 22 -10.85 -40.26 4.37
CA SER A 22 -9.59 -40.99 4.21
C SER A 22 -8.49 -39.97 3.98
N ASN A 23 -7.59 -39.89 4.95
CA ASN A 23 -6.52 -38.91 5.11
C ASN A 23 -5.50 -38.97 3.95
N GLY A 24 -5.37 -37.86 3.23
CA GLY A 24 -4.13 -37.44 2.59
C GLY A 24 -3.72 -36.14 3.27
N ALA A 25 -2.69 -36.21 4.12
CA ALA A 25 -2.13 -35.04 4.77
C ALA A 25 -1.36 -34.23 3.72
N ASP A 26 -1.93 -33.09 3.30
CA ASP A 26 -1.13 -31.95 2.89
C ASP A 26 -1.25 -30.89 3.98
N SER A 27 -0.08 -30.61 4.53
CA SER A 27 0.20 -29.79 5.70
C SER A 27 0.17 -28.30 5.37
N VAL A 28 -0.54 -27.55 6.20
CA VAL A 28 -0.19 -26.21 6.70
C VAL A 28 -0.15 -25.06 5.66
N ASN A 29 -1.17 -24.19 5.70
CA ASN A 29 -0.94 -22.77 5.95
C ASN A 29 -2.15 -22.09 6.64
N SER A 30 -2.54 -22.56 7.82
CA SER A 30 -3.59 -21.92 8.64
C SER A 30 -3.03 -20.94 9.68
N SER A 31 -1.72 -20.69 9.65
CA SER A 31 -0.98 -19.87 10.62
C SER A 31 -0.66 -18.47 10.07
N SER A 32 -0.47 -18.34 8.76
CA SER A 32 -0.23 -17.04 8.11
C SER A 32 -1.44 -16.13 8.22
N ASP A 33 -2.63 -16.69 8.08
CA ASP A 33 -3.88 -15.91 8.00
C ASP A 33 -4.27 -15.33 9.37
N SER A 34 -3.94 -16.01 10.47
CA SER A 34 -4.24 -15.48 11.81
C SER A 34 -3.28 -14.36 12.21
N GLU A 35 -1.98 -14.52 11.95
CA GLU A 35 -0.96 -13.50 12.22
C GLU A 35 -1.23 -12.24 11.36
N TYR A 36 -1.60 -12.44 10.09
CA TYR A 36 -2.02 -11.38 9.19
C TYR A 36 -3.22 -10.58 9.72
N ASN A 37 -4.31 -11.27 10.09
CA ASN A 37 -5.51 -10.61 10.60
C ASN A 37 -5.26 -9.86 11.92
N GLU A 38 -4.35 -10.36 12.75
CA GLU A 38 -3.94 -9.72 14.00
C GLU A 38 -3.15 -8.43 13.75
N LEU A 39 -2.15 -8.47 12.85
CA LEU A 39 -1.38 -7.29 12.47
C LEU A 39 -2.27 -6.23 11.79
N MET A 40 -3.23 -6.66 10.97
CA MET A 40 -4.21 -5.76 10.34
C MET A 40 -5.15 -5.11 11.37
N ALA A 41 -5.63 -5.87 12.35
CA ALA A 41 -6.43 -5.31 13.43
C ALA A 41 -5.62 -4.31 14.26
N GLN A 42 -4.35 -4.62 14.50
CA GLN A 42 -3.42 -3.75 15.21
C GLN A 42 -3.15 -2.44 14.45
N ALA A 43 -2.86 -2.50 13.16
CA ALA A 43 -2.63 -1.31 12.33
C ALA A 43 -3.87 -0.40 12.28
N ASN A 44 -5.07 -0.97 12.11
CA ASN A 44 -6.33 -0.21 12.12
C ASN A 44 -6.60 0.44 13.48
N GLU A 45 -6.31 -0.25 14.57
CA GLU A 45 -6.50 0.29 15.92
C GLU A 45 -5.48 1.41 16.22
N LEU A 46 -4.22 1.24 15.83
CA LEU A 46 -3.19 2.27 15.94
C LEU A 46 -3.56 3.52 15.13
N HIS A 47 -4.06 3.36 13.90
CA HIS A 47 -4.55 4.48 13.09
C HIS A 47 -5.71 5.23 13.77
N LYS A 48 -6.72 4.51 14.30
CA LYS A 48 -7.82 5.13 15.08
C LYS A 48 -7.33 5.90 16.32
N GLN A 49 -6.19 5.51 16.86
CA GLN A 49 -5.55 6.16 18.01
C GLN A 49 -4.64 7.33 17.61
N GLY A 50 -4.51 7.66 16.32
CA GLY A 50 -3.60 8.69 15.81
C GLY A 50 -2.12 8.29 15.83
N LYS A 51 -1.84 6.98 15.94
CA LYS A 51 -0.50 6.39 15.97
C LYS A 51 -0.11 5.88 14.59
N THR A 52 -0.03 6.79 13.64
CA THR A 52 0.15 6.47 12.22
C THR A 52 1.52 5.83 11.96
N GLU A 53 2.58 6.27 12.63
CA GLU A 53 3.93 5.69 12.49
C GLU A 53 3.96 4.22 12.95
N GLU A 54 3.39 3.91 14.12
CA GLU A 54 3.36 2.53 14.60
C GLU A 54 2.43 1.64 13.77
N ALA A 55 1.32 2.18 13.26
CA ALA A 55 0.46 1.46 12.33
C ALA A 55 1.23 1.09 11.04
N PHE A 56 2.09 1.98 10.59
CA PHE A 56 2.85 1.82 9.35
C PHE A 56 3.98 0.79 9.47
N GLU A 57 4.72 0.77 10.59
CA GLU A 57 5.72 -0.28 10.86
C GLU A 57 5.08 -1.68 10.84
N VAL A 58 3.88 -1.81 11.43
CA VAL A 58 3.10 -3.05 11.39
C VAL A 58 2.67 -3.39 9.95
N ILE A 59 2.26 -2.40 9.17
CA ILE A 59 1.89 -2.60 7.75
C ILE A 59 3.11 -3.00 6.92
N SER A 60 4.29 -2.39 7.11
CA SER A 60 5.53 -2.73 6.40
C SER A 60 5.90 -4.21 6.59
N ASP A 61 5.79 -4.73 7.82
CA ASP A 61 6.04 -6.14 8.11
C ASP A 61 4.97 -7.09 7.52
N VAL A 62 3.71 -6.64 7.43
CA VAL A 62 2.61 -7.39 6.76
C VAL A 62 2.84 -7.43 5.25
N VAL A 63 3.23 -6.31 4.65
CA VAL A 63 3.48 -6.13 3.22
C VAL A 63 4.54 -7.10 2.70
N ILE A 64 5.58 -7.36 3.49
CA ILE A 64 6.66 -8.30 3.13
C ILE A 64 6.16 -9.77 3.16
N LYS A 65 5.08 -10.07 3.89
CA LYS A 65 4.61 -11.45 4.13
C LYS A 65 3.40 -11.87 3.31
N SER A 66 2.58 -10.94 2.82
CA SER A 66 1.35 -11.27 2.08
C SER A 66 1.58 -11.25 0.56
N GLU A 67 1.34 -12.38 -0.10
CA GLU A 67 1.25 -12.48 -1.58
C GLU A 67 -0.02 -11.82 -2.16
N ASP A 68 -0.78 -11.05 -1.36
CA ASP A 68 -2.08 -10.45 -1.73
C ASP A 68 -2.03 -8.91 -1.66
N MET A 69 -1.66 -8.33 -2.79
CA MET A 69 -1.28 -6.92 -2.97
C MET A 69 -2.42 -5.96 -3.26
N GLU A 70 -3.57 -6.50 -3.68
CA GLU A 70 -4.75 -5.70 -4.03
C GLU A 70 -5.33 -5.07 -2.75
N PHE A 71 -5.33 -5.82 -1.65
CA PHE A 71 -5.84 -5.36 -0.36
C PHE A 71 -4.87 -4.40 0.37
N LEU A 72 -3.56 -4.57 0.25
CA LEU A 72 -2.58 -3.62 0.79
C LEU A 72 -2.68 -2.26 0.13
N THR A 73 -2.88 -2.25 -1.18
CA THR A 73 -3.14 -1.04 -1.94
C THR A 73 -4.42 -0.35 -1.48
N GLU A 74 -5.48 -1.13 -1.23
CA GLU A 74 -6.76 -0.61 -0.72
C GLU A 74 -6.64 -0.05 0.70
N LEU A 75 -5.94 -0.75 1.61
CA LEU A 75 -5.72 -0.31 2.98
C LEU A 75 -4.86 0.96 3.02
N LEU A 76 -3.76 0.97 2.28
CA LEU A 76 -2.88 2.13 2.22
C LEU A 76 -3.60 3.34 1.60
N ASP A 77 -4.35 3.14 0.51
CA ASP A 77 -5.14 4.21 -0.07
C ASP A 77 -6.20 4.70 0.92
N ALA A 78 -6.84 3.83 1.71
CA ALA A 78 -7.82 4.21 2.72
C ALA A 78 -7.20 5.01 3.88
N ILE A 79 -6.08 4.54 4.45
CA ILE A 79 -5.38 5.22 5.55
C ILE A 79 -4.82 6.58 5.10
N ASN A 80 -4.26 6.63 3.89
CA ASN A 80 -3.54 7.82 3.42
C ASN A 80 -4.48 8.89 2.84
N LYS A 81 -5.57 8.47 2.18
CA LYS A 81 -6.56 9.41 1.63
C LYS A 81 -7.26 10.19 2.73
N ASP A 82 -7.50 9.59 3.89
CA ASP A 82 -8.15 10.28 5.00
C ASP A 82 -7.17 11.19 5.78
N ALA A 83 -5.87 10.85 5.81
CA ALA A 83 -4.84 11.65 6.48
C ALA A 83 -4.45 12.91 5.68
N VAL A 84 -4.25 12.79 4.37
CA VAL A 84 -3.76 13.90 3.51
C VAL A 84 -4.63 14.10 2.26
N PRO A 85 -5.96 14.30 2.41
CA PRO A 85 -6.93 14.23 1.31
C PRO A 85 -6.72 15.25 0.19
N MET A 86 -5.99 16.33 0.47
CA MET A 86 -5.77 17.46 -0.44
C MET A 86 -4.32 17.61 -0.89
N LEU A 87 -3.45 16.65 -0.56
CA LEU A 87 -2.08 16.61 -1.03
C LEU A 87 -1.93 15.67 -2.23
N ASP A 88 -1.32 16.19 -3.29
CA ASP A 88 -1.04 15.42 -4.50
C ASP A 88 0.46 15.25 -4.70
N LEU A 89 0.88 14.05 -5.09
CA LEU A 89 2.19 13.80 -5.67
C LEU A 89 2.17 14.24 -7.13
N THR A 90 3.09 15.13 -7.51
CA THR A 90 3.26 15.59 -8.88
C THR A 90 4.69 15.39 -9.36
N ASP A 91 4.86 15.25 -10.67
CA ASP A 91 6.17 15.26 -11.35
C ASP A 91 7.17 14.24 -10.79
N VAL A 92 6.69 13.04 -10.43
CA VAL A 92 7.56 11.97 -9.90
C VAL A 92 8.37 11.35 -11.04
N GLU A 93 9.67 11.56 -10.99
CA GLU A 93 10.65 10.98 -11.90
C GLU A 93 11.51 9.97 -11.14
N VAL A 94 11.60 8.75 -11.68
CA VAL A 94 12.42 7.67 -11.13
C VAL A 94 13.58 7.38 -12.07
N SER A 95 14.79 7.33 -11.52
CA SER A 95 16.01 7.06 -12.26
C SER A 95 16.92 6.14 -11.46
N ARG A 96 17.88 5.50 -12.14
CA ARG A 96 18.94 4.72 -11.50
C ARG A 96 20.17 5.61 -11.32
N ASP A 97 20.70 5.64 -10.10
CA ASP A 97 21.94 6.33 -9.75
C ASP A 97 22.91 5.35 -9.08
N GLY A 98 23.77 4.72 -9.89
CA GLY A 98 24.64 3.64 -9.45
C GLY A 98 23.87 2.44 -8.87
N ASP A 99 24.11 2.16 -7.58
CA ASP A 99 23.48 1.11 -6.81
C ASP A 99 22.20 1.58 -6.08
N TYR A 100 21.65 2.72 -6.48
CA TYR A 100 20.42 3.29 -5.92
C TYR A 100 19.37 3.53 -7.01
N ILE A 101 18.11 3.48 -6.59
CA ILE A 101 17.00 4.13 -7.27
C ILE A 101 16.82 5.50 -6.64
N ARG A 102 16.76 6.52 -7.49
CA ARG A 102 16.54 7.91 -7.11
C ARG A 102 15.16 8.34 -7.62
N ALA A 103 14.29 8.73 -6.69
CA ALA A 103 12.99 9.30 -6.98
C ALA A 103 12.97 10.78 -6.60
N ILE A 104 12.64 11.64 -7.55
CA ILE A 104 12.45 13.07 -7.35
C ILE A 104 11.02 13.38 -7.70
N GLY A 105 10.31 14.10 -6.83
CA GLY A 105 8.95 14.53 -7.10
C GLY A 105 8.59 15.80 -6.35
N SER A 106 7.33 16.20 -6.43
CA SER A 106 6.79 17.29 -5.63
C SER A 106 5.50 16.89 -4.92
N VAL A 107 5.23 17.56 -3.80
CA VAL A 107 3.96 17.53 -3.10
C VAL A 107 3.28 18.88 -3.29
N LYS A 108 2.07 18.85 -3.83
CA LYS A 108 1.21 20.01 -4.04
C LYS A 108 0.11 20.00 -2.99
N ASN A 109 -0.04 21.10 -2.26
CA ASN A 109 -1.20 21.31 -1.40
C ASN A 109 -2.31 22.01 -2.20
N ASN A 110 -3.39 21.28 -2.50
CA ASN A 110 -4.57 21.79 -3.20
C ASN A 110 -5.71 22.16 -2.25
N GLY A 111 -5.50 22.02 -0.95
CA GLY A 111 -6.48 22.31 0.10
C GLY A 111 -6.35 23.72 0.67
N ASP A 112 -7.03 23.92 1.79
CA ASP A 112 -7.08 25.17 2.56
C ASP A 112 -6.41 25.05 3.96
N THR A 113 -5.82 23.89 4.25
CA THR A 113 -5.15 23.60 5.52
C THR A 113 -3.66 23.33 5.27
N SER A 114 -2.81 23.73 6.22
CA SER A 114 -1.37 23.45 6.17
C SER A 114 -1.05 22.06 6.69
N TYR A 115 -0.08 21.39 6.07
CA TYR A 115 0.37 20.05 6.46
C TYR A 115 1.83 20.08 6.88
N SER A 116 2.23 19.23 7.81
CA SER A 116 3.63 19.13 8.27
C SER A 116 4.00 17.69 8.57
N TYR A 117 5.28 17.36 8.53
CA TYR A 117 5.79 15.99 8.74
C TYR A 117 5.24 14.95 7.74
N ILE A 118 4.83 15.39 6.55
CA ILE A 118 4.37 14.48 5.50
C ILE A 118 5.53 13.69 4.95
N LYS A 119 5.37 12.37 4.92
CA LYS A 119 6.30 11.43 4.32
C LYS A 119 5.80 10.97 2.97
N VAL A 120 6.74 10.52 2.15
CA VAL A 120 6.48 9.77 0.93
C VAL A 120 7.09 8.39 1.08
N MET A 121 6.28 7.36 0.86
CA MET A 121 6.72 5.96 0.78
C MET A 121 6.90 5.58 -0.68
N ALA A 122 8.00 4.90 -0.99
CA ALA A 122 8.16 4.09 -2.18
C ALA A 122 7.89 2.62 -1.86
N ILE A 123 7.10 1.98 -2.70
CA ILE A 123 6.84 0.54 -2.68
C ILE A 123 7.40 -0.03 -3.97
N TYR A 124 8.36 -0.93 -3.88
CA TYR A 124 9.01 -1.57 -5.03
C TYR A 124 8.53 -3.01 -5.17
N MET A 125 8.14 -3.38 -6.38
CA MET A 125 7.48 -4.67 -6.65
C MET A 125 8.14 -5.42 -7.81
N ASP A 126 8.02 -6.75 -7.78
CA ASP A 126 8.40 -7.63 -8.88
C ASP A 126 7.35 -7.61 -10.03
N ALA A 127 7.49 -8.53 -11.00
CA ALA A 127 6.55 -8.62 -12.13
C ALA A 127 5.13 -9.08 -11.73
N ASN A 128 5.04 -9.87 -10.66
CA ASN A 128 3.84 -10.50 -10.14
C ASN A 128 3.16 -9.64 -9.06
N ASP A 129 3.58 -8.38 -8.93
CA ASP A 129 3.11 -7.40 -7.95
C ASP A 129 3.60 -7.65 -6.51
N ASN A 130 4.40 -8.67 -6.21
CA ASN A 130 4.91 -8.87 -4.85
C ASN A 130 5.81 -7.71 -4.42
N VAL A 131 5.63 -7.17 -3.21
CA VAL A 131 6.58 -6.19 -2.65
C VAL A 131 7.89 -6.88 -2.33
N ILE A 132 8.96 -6.30 -2.85
CA ILE A 132 10.33 -6.76 -2.61
C ILE A 132 11.12 -5.81 -1.73
N ASP A 133 10.71 -4.54 -1.67
CA ASP A 133 11.33 -3.53 -0.81
C ASP A 133 10.41 -2.32 -0.63
N THR A 134 10.62 -1.58 0.46
CA THR A 134 9.94 -0.31 0.76
C THR A 134 10.94 0.66 1.37
N ASP A 135 10.75 1.95 1.09
CA ASP A 135 11.57 3.00 1.69
C ASP A 135 10.74 4.28 1.81
N TRP A 136 11.16 5.20 2.67
CA TRP A 136 10.43 6.44 2.89
C TRP A 136 11.34 7.60 3.23
N THR A 137 10.85 8.82 2.97
CA THR A 137 11.52 10.05 3.38
C THR A 137 10.47 11.11 3.73
N TYR A 138 10.89 12.17 4.42
CA TYR A 138 10.04 13.35 4.59
C TYR A 138 9.94 14.09 3.26
N ALA A 139 8.72 14.16 2.73
CA ALA A 139 8.42 15.06 1.62
C ALA A 139 8.21 16.50 2.12
N ILE A 140 7.61 16.64 3.31
CA ILE A 140 7.38 17.91 4.00
C ILE A 140 7.90 17.82 5.42
N GLY A 141 8.81 18.71 5.80
CA GLY A 141 9.35 18.78 7.16
C GLY A 141 8.48 19.58 8.14
N SER A 142 9.09 19.96 9.26
CA SER A 142 8.43 20.69 10.36
C SER A 142 7.94 22.10 10.01
N LEU A 143 8.49 22.72 8.94
CA LEU A 143 8.01 24.01 8.44
C LEU A 143 6.68 23.91 7.70
N GLY A 144 6.27 22.69 7.32
CA GLY A 144 5.03 22.44 6.64
C GLY A 144 4.98 22.88 5.17
N ILE A 145 3.78 22.75 4.61
CA ILE A 145 3.37 23.20 3.29
C ILE A 145 2.02 23.91 3.42
N GLU A 146 1.97 25.18 3.06
CA GLU A 146 0.77 26.01 3.14
C GLU A 146 -0.18 25.75 1.96
N PRO A 147 -1.45 26.18 2.05
CA PRO A 147 -2.40 26.11 0.94
C PRO A 147 -1.83 26.65 -0.37
N ASN A 148 -2.00 25.89 -1.46
CA ASN A 148 -1.50 26.20 -2.80
C ASN A 148 0.04 26.17 -2.96
N GLU A 149 0.81 25.82 -1.94
CA GLU A 149 2.25 25.64 -2.09
C GLU A 149 2.61 24.33 -2.78
N ASN A 150 3.84 24.28 -3.28
CA ASN A 150 4.44 23.09 -3.88
C ASN A 150 5.85 22.92 -3.31
N ARG A 151 6.21 21.69 -2.89
CA ARG A 151 7.50 21.37 -2.29
C ARG A 151 8.10 20.16 -2.98
N ARG A 152 9.39 20.24 -3.33
CA ARG A 152 10.13 19.09 -3.88
C ARG A 152 10.62 18.16 -2.78
N PHE A 153 10.63 16.87 -3.08
CA PHE A 153 11.27 15.84 -2.28
C PHE A 153 12.25 15.02 -3.12
N GLU A 154 13.15 14.35 -2.42
CA GLU A 154 14.09 13.39 -3.00
C GLU A 154 14.19 12.17 -2.09
N LEU A 155 14.03 10.99 -2.67
CA LEU A 155 14.20 9.70 -2.02
C LEU A 155 15.28 8.92 -2.77
N MET A 156 16.24 8.36 -2.02
CA MET A 156 17.20 7.41 -2.57
C MET A 156 17.10 6.09 -1.83
N THR A 157 16.66 5.06 -2.55
CA THR A 157 16.61 3.70 -2.03
C THR A 157 17.72 2.87 -2.64
N LYS A 158 18.37 2.02 -1.85
CA LYS A 158 19.30 1.04 -2.41
C LYS A 158 18.57 0.21 -3.47
N TYR A 159 19.19 -0.02 -4.62
CA TYR A 159 18.53 -0.63 -5.76
C TYR A 159 17.95 -2.00 -5.37
N PRO A 160 16.61 -2.16 -5.36
CA PRO A 160 15.98 -3.41 -4.97
C PRO A 160 16.10 -4.41 -6.12
N GLU A 161 16.78 -5.52 -5.85
CA GLU A 161 17.01 -6.55 -6.86
C GLU A 161 15.67 -7.17 -7.30
N GLY A 162 15.46 -7.30 -8.61
CA GLY A 162 14.24 -7.88 -9.16
C GLY A 162 13.11 -6.90 -9.42
N ILE A 163 13.26 -5.61 -9.10
CA ILE A 163 12.23 -4.59 -9.35
C ILE A 163 11.76 -4.55 -10.80
N LYS A 164 10.42 -4.50 -10.95
CA LYS A 164 9.72 -4.29 -12.22
C LYS A 164 8.69 -3.17 -12.15
N LYS A 165 8.12 -2.92 -10.97
CA LYS A 165 7.07 -1.92 -10.75
C LYS A 165 7.37 -1.12 -9.49
N TYR A 166 6.80 0.07 -9.39
CA TYR A 166 6.90 0.92 -8.21
C TYR A 166 5.61 1.73 -8.00
N LYS A 167 5.31 2.06 -6.75
CA LYS A 167 4.23 2.98 -6.35
C LYS A 167 4.77 3.97 -5.32
N PHE A 168 4.28 5.21 -5.37
CA PHE A 168 4.56 6.23 -4.35
C PHE A 168 3.28 6.68 -3.67
N GLN A 169 3.36 6.95 -2.37
CA GLN A 169 2.21 7.35 -1.56
C GLN A 169 2.61 8.34 -0.46
N LEU A 170 1.72 9.29 -0.16
CA LEU A 170 1.91 10.24 0.93
C LEU A 170 1.23 9.76 2.20
N PHE A 171 1.82 10.07 3.35
CA PHE A 171 1.26 9.77 4.67
C PHE A 171 1.82 10.73 5.73
N GLU A 172 1.18 10.82 6.90
CA GLU A 172 1.69 11.52 8.10
C GLU A 172 2.55 10.62 8.97
#